data_AF-A0A6N7PYZ1-F1
#
_entry.id   AF-A0A6N7PYZ1-F1
#
_cell.length_a   1.000
_cell.length_b   1.000
_cell.length_c   1.000
_cell.angle_alpha   90.00
_cell.angle_beta   90.00
_cell.angle_gamma   90.00
#
_symmetry.space_group_name_H-M   'P 1'
#
loop_
_entity.id
_entity.type
_entity.pdbx_description
1 polymer ?
#
loop_
_entity_poly.entity_id
_entity_poly.type
_entity_poly.pdbx_seq_one_letter_code
_entity_poly.pdbx_strand_id
1 'polypeptide(L)'
;MITCPKCNKENQDHYKFCLGCGSELPRDASPKKFASGGTPPQGIPVVRPGAVTDDMGAKGAVAQFPPPAPAAVHPPIAAQAAPAAGAGPVICKDCGHANALTNRFCASCGAKLPKPGSVPAMAAASPAAPPVASTPSAMTVVLTALRADGSEAGSYTLPSATFTIGRDVGAIFAGDNYLSPRHATFVSKNGKLTVRDESSLNGVYKKLRRDEPIAVMIGDVFRIGQEIVRFEALSAMQATADGVERLGSPSKGYVGRIALIIGRDATGNSFPIPETGLHLGRERGDVLFPEDGYVSGLHCRISYERGQLFVTDLGSSNGTFTRISSEVDLIDGDVLLMGQQLFRINIQA
;
A
#
# COMPACT_ATOMS: atom_id res chain seq x y z
N MET A 1 -33.30 6.56 -1.46
CA MET A 1 -32.27 5.51 -1.70
C MET A 1 -32.01 5.46 -3.21
N ILE A 2 -30.75 5.52 -3.64
CA ILE A 2 -30.33 5.43 -5.04
C ILE A 2 -29.79 4.03 -5.31
N THR A 3 -30.35 3.34 -6.30
CA THR A 3 -29.86 2.03 -6.76
C THR A 3 -28.77 2.22 -7.81
N CYS A 4 -27.63 1.57 -7.61
CA CYS A 4 -26.52 1.66 -8.54
C CYS A 4 -26.84 0.96 -9.87
N PRO A 5 -26.75 1.65 -11.02
CA PRO A 5 -27.05 1.05 -12.33
C PRO A 5 -26.03 0.00 -12.78
N LYS A 6 -24.82 -0.03 -12.17
CA LYS A 6 -23.78 -1.01 -12.50
C LYS A 6 -23.85 -2.32 -11.72
N CYS A 7 -24.27 -2.28 -10.45
CA CYS A 7 -24.19 -3.45 -9.58
C CYS A 7 -25.46 -3.71 -8.76
N ASN A 8 -26.52 -2.94 -9.01
CA ASN A 8 -27.82 -3.03 -8.34
C ASN A 8 -27.79 -2.88 -6.80
N LYS A 9 -26.66 -2.45 -6.22
CA LYS A 9 -26.57 -2.17 -4.79
C LYS A 9 -27.33 -0.88 -4.45
N GLU A 10 -28.12 -0.92 -3.39
CA GLU A 10 -28.80 0.25 -2.85
C GLU A 10 -27.83 1.13 -2.04
N ASN A 11 -27.90 2.44 -2.24
CA ASN A 11 -27.08 3.44 -1.56
C ASN A 11 -27.99 4.57 -1.02
N GLN A 12 -27.53 5.26 0.02
CA GLN A 12 -28.24 6.44 0.54
C GLN A 12 -28.00 7.65 -0.38
N ASP A 13 -28.95 8.60 -0.37
CA ASP A 13 -29.06 9.65 -1.41
C ASP A 13 -27.94 10.70 -1.37
N HIS A 14 -27.16 10.75 -0.28
CA HIS A 14 -26.03 11.68 -0.14
C HIS A 14 -24.72 11.15 -0.75
N TYR A 15 -24.63 9.86 -1.08
CA TYR A 15 -23.42 9.30 -1.67
C TYR A 15 -23.31 9.67 -3.15
N LYS A 16 -22.14 10.19 -3.55
CA LYS A 16 -21.81 10.49 -4.95
C LYS A 16 -21.42 9.23 -5.73
N PHE A 17 -20.83 8.25 -5.05
CA PHE A 17 -20.33 7.02 -5.64
C PHE A 17 -20.96 5.81 -4.95
N CYS A 18 -21.16 4.73 -5.70
CA CYS A 18 -21.70 3.48 -5.19
C CYS A 18 -20.72 2.77 -4.25
N LEU A 19 -21.15 2.45 -3.02
CA LEU A 19 -20.39 1.73 -1.99
C LEU A 19 -20.14 0.23 -2.31
N GLY A 20 -20.53 -0.21 -3.50
CA GLY A 20 -20.32 -1.58 -4.01
C GLY A 20 -19.23 -1.64 -5.07
N CYS A 21 -19.40 -0.88 -6.17
CA CYS A 21 -18.53 -0.96 -7.34
C CYS A 21 -17.82 0.37 -7.68
N GLY A 22 -18.01 1.44 -6.91
CA GLY A 22 -17.35 2.73 -7.11
C GLY A 22 -17.86 3.56 -8.28
N SER A 23 -18.88 3.13 -9.03
CA SER A 23 -19.46 3.94 -10.10
C SER A 23 -20.21 5.15 -9.55
N GLU A 24 -20.21 6.27 -10.30
CA GLU A 24 -21.06 7.41 -9.98
C GLU A 24 -22.54 7.02 -9.97
N LEU A 25 -23.27 7.54 -8.98
CA LEU A 25 -24.70 7.30 -8.83
C LEU A 25 -25.50 8.39 -9.59
N PRO A 26 -26.54 8.02 -10.37
CA PRO A 26 -27.34 8.99 -11.10
C PRO A 26 -28.09 9.89 -10.13
N ARG A 27 -27.89 11.21 -10.24
CA ARG A 27 -28.55 12.22 -9.42
C ARG A 27 -29.69 12.84 -10.21
N ASP A 28 -30.85 12.21 -10.20
CA ASP A 28 -32.07 12.86 -10.67
C ASP A 28 -33.15 12.86 -9.57
N ALA A 29 -33.60 14.08 -9.26
CA ALA A 29 -34.65 14.49 -8.33
C ALA A 29 -34.30 14.65 -6.84
N SER A 30 -33.82 15.86 -6.46
CA SER A 30 -34.44 16.65 -5.38
C SER A 30 -34.18 18.16 -5.56
N PRO A 31 -35.15 19.05 -5.29
CA PRO A 31 -35.14 20.44 -5.76
C PRO A 31 -34.65 21.49 -4.74
N LYS A 32 -34.27 22.65 -5.30
CA LYS A 32 -33.93 23.99 -4.74
C LYS A 32 -32.46 24.18 -4.36
N LYS A 33 -31.67 24.85 -5.21
CA LYS A 33 -31.52 26.34 -5.36
C LYS A 33 -31.15 27.02 -4.04
N PHE A 34 -29.85 27.21 -3.82
CA PHE A 34 -29.38 28.33 -3.03
C PHE A 34 -29.71 29.60 -3.81
N ALA A 35 -30.64 30.39 -3.27
CA ALA A 35 -30.89 31.74 -3.74
C ALA A 35 -29.63 32.56 -3.53
N SER A 36 -29.14 33.19 -4.59
CA SER A 36 -28.22 34.32 -4.53
C SER A 36 -28.94 35.49 -3.84
N GLY A 37 -28.81 35.57 -2.52
CA GLY A 37 -29.35 36.63 -1.69
C GLY A 37 -28.25 37.27 -0.85
N GLY A 38 -27.84 38.47 -1.25
CA GLY A 38 -27.33 39.57 -0.42
C GLY A 38 -26.16 39.31 0.55
N THR A 39 -24.99 39.82 0.20
CA THR A 39 -23.88 40.07 1.13
C THR A 39 -24.32 41.03 2.25
N PRO A 40 -24.18 40.68 3.55
CA PRO A 40 -24.38 41.63 4.65
C PRO A 40 -23.23 42.65 4.69
N PRO A 41 -23.48 43.96 4.81
CA PRO A 41 -22.44 44.97 4.83
C PRO A 41 -22.04 45.28 6.27
N GLN A 42 -21.09 44.54 6.84
CA GLN A 42 -20.40 44.99 8.07
C GLN A 42 -18.95 44.49 8.02
N GLY A 43 -18.03 45.44 7.82
CA GLY A 43 -16.59 45.20 7.75
C GLY A 43 -16.00 44.83 9.10
N ILE A 44 -14.98 43.98 9.06
CA ILE A 44 -14.17 43.60 10.23
C ILE A 44 -13.18 44.74 10.50
N PRO A 45 -13.16 45.36 11.70
CA PRO A 45 -12.16 46.36 12.02
C PRO A 45 -10.79 45.73 12.27
N VAL A 46 -9.75 46.40 11.75
CA VAL A 46 -8.33 46.08 11.90
C VAL A 46 -7.91 46.22 13.37
N VAL A 47 -7.33 45.17 13.96
CA VAL A 47 -6.75 45.22 15.31
C VAL A 47 -5.32 45.77 15.22
N ARG A 48 -5.04 46.85 15.95
CA ARG A 48 -3.70 47.38 16.23
C ARG A 48 -3.16 46.79 17.54
N PRO A 49 -1.83 46.62 17.69
CA PRO A 49 -1.25 45.99 18.88
C PRO A 49 -1.09 47.00 20.03
N GLY A 50 -1.48 46.62 21.24
CA GLY A 50 -1.29 47.45 22.43
C GLY A 50 -1.49 46.69 23.75
N ALA A 51 -0.37 46.56 24.47
CA ALA A 51 -0.16 46.48 25.93
C ALA A 51 -0.95 45.51 26.82
N VAL A 52 -0.16 44.67 27.49
CA VAL A 52 -0.42 43.89 28.72
C VAL A 52 -0.94 44.74 29.89
N THR A 53 -1.90 44.19 30.63
CA THR A 53 -2.00 44.30 32.10
C THR A 53 -2.68 43.06 32.66
N ASP A 54 -2.08 42.50 33.71
CA ASP A 54 -2.63 41.47 34.59
C ASP A 54 -3.92 41.93 35.28
N ASP A 55 -4.94 41.06 35.38
CA ASP A 55 -5.64 40.82 36.66
C ASP A 55 -6.49 39.53 36.65
N MET A 56 -6.60 38.99 37.86
CA MET A 56 -7.00 37.66 38.29
C MET A 56 -8.52 37.39 38.21
N GLY A 57 -8.88 36.13 37.91
CA GLY A 57 -10.01 35.47 38.57
C GLY A 57 -11.31 35.27 37.79
N ALA A 58 -11.47 34.08 37.19
CA ALA A 58 -12.78 33.43 37.09
C ALA A 58 -12.62 31.92 36.89
N LYS A 59 -13.16 31.17 37.85
CA LYS A 59 -13.28 29.71 37.82
C LYS A 59 -14.22 29.28 36.69
N GLY A 60 -13.73 28.45 35.77
CA GLY A 60 -14.53 27.77 34.74
C GLY A 60 -14.37 26.27 34.87
N ALA A 61 -15.47 25.58 35.18
CA ALA A 61 -15.53 24.16 35.50
C ALA A 61 -15.17 23.25 34.30
N VAL A 62 -14.39 22.21 34.59
CA VAL A 62 -14.08 21.11 33.67
C VAL A 62 -15.30 20.18 33.62
N ALA A 63 -15.94 20.07 32.45
CA ALA A 63 -16.98 19.07 32.20
C ALA A 63 -16.31 17.70 32.01
N GLN A 64 -16.41 16.83 33.03
CA GLN A 64 -16.03 15.43 32.95
C GLN A 64 -17.11 14.65 32.20
N PHE A 65 -16.73 13.98 31.12
CA PHE A 65 -17.57 12.97 30.46
C PHE A 65 -17.46 11.63 31.20
N PRO A 66 -18.58 10.93 31.46
CA PRO A 66 -18.55 9.61 32.10
C PRO A 66 -17.98 8.54 31.15
N PRO A 67 -17.37 7.47 31.68
CA PRO A 67 -16.83 6.37 30.86
C PRO A 67 -17.94 5.56 30.19
N PRO A 68 -17.69 4.98 29.00
CA PRO A 68 -18.66 4.12 28.32
C PRO A 68 -18.85 2.78 29.06
N ALA A 69 -20.10 2.32 29.11
CA ALA A 69 -20.49 1.03 29.68
C ALA A 69 -19.96 -0.16 28.85
N PRO A 70 -19.65 -1.31 29.47
CA PRO A 70 -19.14 -2.49 28.76
C PRO A 70 -20.22 -3.14 27.89
N ALA A 71 -19.83 -3.51 26.67
CA ALA A 71 -20.66 -4.22 25.71
C ALA A 71 -20.95 -5.67 26.17
N ALA A 72 -22.19 -6.12 25.95
CA ALA A 72 -22.66 -7.45 26.28
C ALA A 72 -21.92 -8.54 25.45
N VAL A 73 -21.50 -9.58 26.16
CA VAL A 73 -20.84 -10.78 25.61
C VAL A 73 -21.90 -11.67 24.97
N HIS A 74 -21.75 -11.98 23.67
CA HIS A 74 -22.50 -13.05 23.02
C HIS A 74 -21.86 -14.41 23.32
N PRO A 75 -22.65 -15.47 23.60
CA PRO A 75 -22.12 -16.82 23.81
C PRO A 75 -21.58 -17.42 22.50
N PRO A 76 -20.55 -18.29 22.55
CA PRO A 76 -20.00 -18.91 21.36
C PRO A 76 -20.98 -19.93 20.77
N ILE A 77 -21.13 -19.88 19.44
CA ILE A 77 -21.84 -20.90 18.67
C ILE A 77 -21.00 -22.17 18.69
N ALA A 78 -21.62 -23.28 19.10
CA ALA A 78 -21.00 -24.60 19.17
C ALA A 78 -20.51 -25.07 17.79
N ALA A 79 -19.23 -25.45 17.71
CA ALA A 79 -18.66 -26.12 16.56
C ALA A 79 -19.30 -27.51 16.38
N GLN A 80 -19.93 -27.74 15.24
CA GLN A 80 -20.42 -29.06 14.86
C GLN A 80 -19.23 -29.98 14.51
N ALA A 81 -19.27 -31.19 15.04
CA ALA A 81 -18.26 -32.22 14.87
C ALA A 81 -18.15 -32.71 13.42
N ALA A 82 -16.92 -32.89 12.94
CA ALA A 82 -16.62 -33.58 11.70
C ALA A 82 -16.67 -35.11 11.89
N PRO A 83 -17.25 -35.90 10.97
CA PRO A 83 -17.03 -37.33 10.94
C PRO A 83 -15.69 -37.66 10.27
N ALA A 84 -15.05 -38.71 10.79
CA ALA A 84 -13.71 -39.16 10.45
C ALA A 84 -13.61 -40.00 9.17
N ALA A 85 -12.42 -39.91 8.57
CA ALA A 85 -11.64 -40.93 7.86
C ALA A 85 -12.26 -41.73 6.69
N GLY A 86 -11.70 -41.51 5.50
CA GLY A 86 -11.78 -42.47 4.40
C GLY A 86 -11.43 -41.87 3.04
N ALA A 87 -10.13 -41.93 2.70
CA ALA A 87 -9.52 -41.62 1.40
C ALA A 87 -9.20 -40.13 1.09
N GLY A 88 -8.01 -39.92 0.52
CA GLY A 88 -7.39 -38.60 0.34
C GLY A 88 -8.09 -37.72 -0.70
N PRO A 89 -7.92 -36.38 -0.61
CA PRO A 89 -8.64 -35.44 -1.47
C PRO A 89 -8.23 -35.57 -2.95
N VAL A 90 -9.19 -35.35 -3.85
CA VAL A 90 -8.93 -35.20 -5.29
C VAL A 90 -8.47 -33.76 -5.54
N ILE A 91 -7.24 -33.60 -6.01
CA ILE A 91 -6.71 -32.27 -6.38
C ILE A 91 -7.23 -31.89 -7.77
N CYS A 92 -7.87 -30.73 -7.87
CA CYS A 92 -8.33 -30.19 -9.15
C CYS A 92 -7.10 -29.84 -10.02
N LYS A 93 -7.06 -30.33 -11.26
CA LYS A 93 -5.95 -30.06 -12.19
C LYS A 93 -5.93 -28.62 -12.72
N ASP A 94 -7.08 -27.95 -12.69
CA ASP A 94 -7.22 -26.61 -13.26
C ASP A 94 -6.91 -25.50 -12.24
N CYS A 95 -7.31 -25.68 -10.97
CA CYS A 95 -7.10 -24.66 -9.93
C CYS A 95 -6.37 -25.13 -8.67
N GLY A 96 -6.00 -26.41 -8.58
CA GLY A 96 -5.27 -26.96 -7.43
C GLY A 96 -6.10 -27.17 -6.15
N HIS A 97 -7.40 -26.87 -6.16
CA HIS A 97 -8.25 -27.03 -4.97
C HIS A 97 -8.44 -28.50 -4.59
N ALA A 98 -8.31 -28.79 -3.29
CA ALA A 98 -8.53 -30.12 -2.72
C ALA A 98 -10.03 -30.38 -2.56
N ASN A 99 -10.54 -31.41 -3.24
CA ASN A 99 -11.95 -31.76 -3.24
C ASN A 99 -12.19 -33.10 -2.54
N ALA A 100 -13.35 -33.27 -1.92
CA ALA A 100 -13.79 -34.56 -1.43
C ALA A 100 -13.93 -35.55 -2.60
N LEU A 101 -13.70 -36.84 -2.35
CA LEU A 101 -13.78 -37.90 -3.37
C LEU A 101 -15.18 -38.08 -3.97
N THR A 102 -16.22 -37.60 -3.28
CA THR A 102 -17.60 -37.58 -3.75
C THR A 102 -17.88 -36.46 -4.76
N ASN A 103 -17.00 -35.45 -4.86
CA ASN A 103 -17.21 -34.30 -5.72
C ASN A 103 -16.99 -34.70 -7.19
N ARG A 104 -18.02 -34.54 -8.02
CA ARG A 104 -17.94 -34.73 -9.48
C ARG A 104 -17.40 -33.49 -10.21
N PHE A 105 -17.47 -32.34 -9.55
CA PHE A 105 -16.99 -31.05 -10.02
C PHE A 105 -16.23 -30.36 -8.89
N CYS A 106 -15.25 -29.54 -9.23
CA CYS A 106 -14.44 -28.81 -8.28
C CYS A 106 -15.31 -27.78 -7.55
N ALA A 107 -15.33 -27.83 -6.22
CA ALA A 107 -16.12 -26.93 -5.36
C ALA A 107 -15.66 -25.46 -5.46
N SER A 108 -14.43 -25.21 -5.94
CA SER A 108 -13.88 -23.87 -6.10
C SER A 108 -14.08 -23.28 -7.51
N CYS A 109 -13.78 -24.01 -8.60
CA CYS A 109 -13.81 -23.47 -9.96
C CYS A 109 -14.86 -24.10 -10.90
N GLY A 110 -15.59 -25.12 -10.47
CA GLY A 110 -16.61 -25.81 -11.28
C GLY A 110 -16.07 -26.82 -12.31
N ALA A 111 -14.75 -26.97 -12.44
CA ALA A 111 -14.14 -27.94 -13.36
C ALA A 111 -14.51 -29.39 -13.04
N LYS A 112 -14.66 -30.24 -14.05
CA LYS A 112 -15.06 -31.64 -13.87
C LYS A 112 -13.89 -32.47 -13.31
N LEU A 113 -14.13 -33.18 -12.21
CA LEU A 113 -13.10 -34.01 -11.57
C LEU A 113 -13.09 -35.44 -12.17
N PRO A 114 -11.91 -36.10 -12.23
CA PRO A 114 -11.82 -37.48 -12.70
C PRO A 114 -12.57 -38.42 -11.75
N LYS A 115 -13.32 -39.39 -12.30
CA LYS A 115 -14.08 -40.38 -11.52
C LYS A 115 -13.11 -41.25 -10.68
N PRO A 116 -13.40 -41.51 -9.39
CA PRO A 116 -12.67 -42.50 -8.62
C PRO A 116 -13.01 -43.90 -9.15
N GLY A 117 -12.03 -44.56 -9.77
CA GLY A 117 -12.17 -45.94 -10.26
C GLY A 117 -11.40 -46.21 -11.56
N SER A 118 -10.08 -46.32 -11.47
CA SER A 118 -9.22 -47.20 -12.27
C SER A 118 -7.76 -46.88 -11.95
N VAL A 119 -7.13 -47.72 -11.14
CA VAL A 119 -5.67 -47.80 -11.03
C VAL A 119 -5.17 -48.68 -12.16
N PRO A 120 -4.23 -48.24 -13.02
CA PRO A 120 -3.33 -49.15 -13.70
C PRO A 120 -2.16 -49.50 -12.78
N ALA A 121 -1.80 -50.77 -12.79
CA ALA A 121 -0.82 -51.42 -11.94
C ALA A 121 0.61 -50.87 -12.11
N MET A 122 1.36 -50.96 -11.00
CA MET A 122 2.81 -50.77 -10.89
C MET A 122 3.59 -51.47 -12.01
N ALA A 123 4.49 -50.72 -12.65
CA ALA A 123 5.60 -51.26 -13.43
C ALA A 123 6.93 -50.94 -12.73
N ALA A 124 7.60 -52.03 -12.38
CA ALA A 124 9.02 -52.28 -12.14
C ALA A 124 10.01 -51.13 -11.86
N ALA A 125 10.79 -51.35 -10.80
CA ALA A 125 11.98 -50.62 -10.40
C ALA A 125 13.06 -50.55 -11.49
N SER A 126 13.76 -49.42 -11.54
CA SER A 126 15.08 -49.26 -12.15
C SER A 126 16.08 -48.74 -11.11
N PRO A 127 17.39 -49.04 -11.25
CA PRO A 127 18.33 -49.03 -10.14
C PRO A 127 18.78 -47.62 -9.73
N ALA A 128 19.16 -47.54 -8.46
CA ALA A 128 19.57 -46.34 -7.73
C ALA A 128 20.65 -45.53 -8.46
N ALA A 129 20.37 -44.25 -8.66
CA ALA A 129 21.39 -43.23 -8.88
C ALA A 129 22.10 -42.92 -7.55
N PRO A 130 23.41 -42.57 -7.58
CA PRO A 130 24.17 -42.28 -6.37
C PRO A 130 23.59 -41.06 -5.61
N PRO A 131 23.81 -40.95 -4.29
CA PRO A 131 23.23 -39.88 -3.50
C PRO A 131 23.80 -38.56 -3.99
N VAL A 132 22.94 -37.75 -4.60
CA VAL A 132 23.27 -36.35 -4.86
C VAL A 132 23.43 -35.70 -3.49
N ALA A 133 24.61 -35.12 -3.31
CA ALA A 133 25.03 -34.46 -2.09
C ALA A 133 23.93 -33.59 -1.50
N SER A 134 23.87 -33.61 -0.16
CA SER A 134 23.06 -32.74 0.70
C SER A 134 22.98 -31.33 0.13
N THR A 135 21.80 -30.97 -0.35
CA THR A 135 21.44 -29.61 -0.74
C THR A 135 21.77 -28.67 0.43
N PRO A 136 22.37 -27.48 0.20
CA PRO A 136 22.56 -26.52 1.27
C PRO A 136 21.21 -26.21 1.92
N SER A 137 21.22 -26.09 3.26
CA SER A 137 20.06 -25.76 4.10
C SER A 137 19.16 -24.76 3.37
N ALA A 138 17.92 -25.18 3.07
CA ALA A 138 17.01 -24.37 2.29
C ALA A 138 16.58 -23.17 3.14
N MET A 139 17.11 -21.99 2.81
CA MET A 139 16.75 -20.71 3.40
C MET A 139 15.22 -20.59 3.47
N THR A 140 14.69 -20.61 4.70
CA THR A 140 13.26 -20.48 4.94
C THR A 140 12.93 -19.00 5.04
N VAL A 141 12.02 -18.54 4.19
CA VAL A 141 11.59 -17.14 4.14
C VAL A 141 10.14 -17.06 4.59
N VAL A 142 9.87 -16.21 5.58
CA VAL A 142 8.55 -15.97 6.14
C VAL A 142 8.20 -14.49 5.96
N LEU A 143 7.03 -14.23 5.39
CA LEU A 143 6.43 -12.91 5.30
C LEU A 143 5.45 -12.73 6.46
N THR A 144 5.75 -11.82 7.37
CA THR A 144 4.90 -11.53 8.53
C THR A 144 4.13 -10.25 8.29
N ALA A 145 2.80 -10.33 8.14
CA ALA A 145 1.93 -9.18 7.99
C ALA A 145 1.88 -8.36 9.28
N LEU A 146 2.02 -7.04 9.18
CA LEU A 146 2.00 -6.11 10.29
C LEU A 146 0.74 -5.23 10.23
N ARG A 147 0.10 -5.03 11.39
CA ARG A 147 -0.97 -4.03 11.57
C ARG A 147 -0.37 -2.63 11.76
N ALA A 148 -1.25 -1.63 11.74
CA ALA A 148 -0.87 -0.23 11.97
C ALA A 148 -0.24 0.03 13.35
N ASP A 149 -0.59 -0.77 14.36
CA ASP A 149 -0.01 -0.72 15.70
C ASP A 149 1.34 -1.48 15.82
N GLY A 150 1.83 -2.05 14.71
CA GLY A 150 3.04 -2.86 14.66
C GLY A 150 2.86 -4.32 15.09
N SER A 151 1.67 -4.73 15.52
CA SER A 151 1.39 -6.13 15.88
C SER A 151 1.33 -7.05 14.66
N GLU A 152 1.64 -8.32 14.87
CA GLU A 152 1.63 -9.31 13.81
C GLU A 152 0.19 -9.78 13.51
N ALA A 153 -0.21 -9.69 12.25
CA ALA A 153 -1.55 -10.06 11.77
C ALA A 153 -1.62 -11.50 11.26
N GLY A 154 -0.49 -12.06 10.86
CA GLY A 154 -0.35 -13.40 10.31
C GLY A 154 1.00 -13.57 9.62
N SER A 155 1.37 -14.81 9.32
CA SER A 155 2.62 -15.12 8.64
C SER A 155 2.41 -16.07 7.47
N TYR A 156 3.28 -15.97 6.47
CA TYR A 156 3.25 -16.80 5.28
C TYR A 156 4.65 -17.23 4.89
N THR A 157 4.90 -18.52 5.00
CA THR A 157 6.17 -19.13 4.58
C THR A 157 6.16 -19.30 3.06
N LEU A 158 7.20 -18.80 2.39
CA LEU A 158 7.36 -18.99 0.95
C LEU A 158 7.57 -20.50 0.66
N PRO A 159 6.76 -21.10 -0.23
CA PRO A 159 6.75 -22.55 -0.41
C PRO A 159 7.93 -23.07 -1.25
N SER A 160 8.64 -22.19 -1.95
CA SER A 160 9.71 -22.54 -2.86
C SER A 160 10.74 -21.42 -2.98
N ALA A 161 11.92 -21.77 -3.49
CA ALA A 161 13.02 -20.83 -3.73
C ALA A 161 12.65 -19.72 -4.71
N THR A 162 11.72 -19.94 -5.64
CA THR A 162 11.13 -18.87 -6.45
C THR A 162 9.63 -18.91 -6.25
N PHE A 163 9.04 -17.79 -5.85
CA PHE A 163 7.60 -17.72 -5.61
C PHE A 163 7.04 -16.35 -5.95
N THR A 164 5.91 -16.33 -6.66
CA THR A 164 5.19 -15.10 -6.98
C THR A 164 4.00 -14.95 -6.06
N ILE A 165 3.84 -13.76 -5.50
CA ILE A 165 2.71 -13.35 -4.68
C ILE A 165 1.87 -12.36 -5.46
N GLY A 166 0.56 -12.49 -5.33
CA GLY A 166 -0.41 -11.53 -5.79
C GLY A 166 -1.81 -11.96 -5.38
N ARG A 167 -2.82 -11.19 -5.79
CA ARG A 167 -4.22 -11.47 -5.45
C ARG A 167 -4.67 -12.86 -5.91
N ASP A 168 -4.12 -13.33 -7.02
CA ASP A 168 -4.52 -14.60 -7.64
C ASP A 168 -3.49 -15.72 -7.34
N VAL A 169 -2.39 -15.39 -6.65
CA VAL A 169 -1.28 -16.32 -6.32
C VAL A 169 -0.81 -16.12 -4.88
N GLY A 170 -1.00 -17.13 -4.05
CA GLY A 170 -0.69 -17.07 -2.61
C GLY A 170 -1.96 -16.83 -1.80
N ALA A 171 -2.45 -17.89 -1.16
CA ALA A 171 -3.80 -17.94 -0.59
C ALA A 171 -4.12 -16.85 0.44
N ILE A 172 -3.11 -16.36 1.17
CA ILE A 172 -3.31 -15.30 2.18
C ILE A 172 -3.58 -13.92 1.56
N PHE A 173 -3.31 -13.76 0.27
CA PHE A 173 -3.47 -12.51 -0.49
C PHE A 173 -4.75 -12.49 -1.33
N ALA A 174 -5.53 -13.58 -1.28
CA ALA A 174 -6.74 -13.74 -2.07
C ALA A 174 -7.78 -12.67 -1.68
N GLY A 175 -8.27 -11.94 -2.69
CA GLY A 175 -9.32 -10.93 -2.52
C GLY A 175 -8.83 -9.53 -2.14
N ASP A 176 -7.53 -9.29 -1.94
CA ASP A 176 -7.02 -7.92 -1.79
C ASP A 176 -7.01 -7.22 -3.16
N ASN A 177 -7.95 -6.29 -3.35
CA ASN A 177 -8.08 -5.51 -4.58
C ASN A 177 -6.94 -4.53 -4.83
N TYR A 178 -6.11 -4.27 -3.82
CA TYR A 178 -4.92 -3.43 -3.96
C TYR A 178 -3.68 -4.23 -4.36
N LEU A 179 -3.77 -5.56 -4.38
CA LEU A 179 -2.75 -6.41 -4.99
C LEU A 179 -3.13 -6.71 -6.45
N SER A 180 -2.10 -6.75 -7.29
CA SER A 180 -2.25 -7.23 -8.66
C SER A 180 -2.34 -8.76 -8.65
N PRO A 181 -2.96 -9.40 -9.67
CA PRO A 181 -3.02 -10.87 -9.79
C PRO A 181 -1.68 -11.56 -9.53
N ARG A 182 -0.63 -11.03 -10.15
CA ARG A 182 0.78 -11.27 -9.86
C ARG A 182 1.37 -9.91 -9.50
N HIS A 183 1.89 -9.77 -8.29
CA HIS A 183 2.29 -8.47 -7.73
C HIS A 183 3.80 -8.38 -7.53
N ALA A 184 4.39 -9.39 -6.88
CA ALA A 184 5.82 -9.45 -6.61
C ALA A 184 6.33 -10.87 -6.77
N THR A 185 7.54 -11.04 -7.31
CA THR A 185 8.25 -12.32 -7.33
C THR A 185 9.44 -12.26 -6.39
N PHE A 186 9.53 -13.25 -5.52
CA PHE A 186 10.64 -13.48 -4.61
C PHE A 186 11.53 -14.60 -5.14
N VAL A 187 12.84 -14.41 -5.10
CA VAL A 187 13.84 -15.41 -5.51
C VAL A 187 14.88 -15.57 -4.41
N SER A 188 14.86 -16.72 -3.75
CA SER A 188 15.92 -17.21 -2.86
C SER A 188 16.93 -18.02 -3.68
N LYS A 189 18.16 -17.52 -3.80
CA LYS A 189 19.26 -18.18 -4.51
C LYS A 189 20.58 -17.85 -3.84
N ASN A 190 21.44 -18.86 -3.66
CA ASN A 190 22.78 -18.70 -3.08
C ASN A 190 22.78 -17.99 -1.70
N GLY A 191 21.77 -18.27 -0.86
CA GLY A 191 21.61 -17.63 0.46
C GLY A 191 21.18 -16.16 0.42
N LYS A 192 20.83 -15.63 -0.75
CA LYS A 192 20.26 -14.29 -0.92
C LYS A 192 18.80 -14.39 -1.30
N LEU A 193 17.98 -13.48 -0.77
CA LEU A 193 16.62 -13.26 -1.18
C LEU A 193 16.55 -11.97 -1.98
N THR A 194 15.98 -12.03 -3.19
CA THR A 194 15.66 -10.85 -3.98
C THR A 194 14.15 -10.74 -4.17
N VAL A 195 13.67 -9.52 -4.41
CA VAL A 195 12.29 -9.25 -4.80
C VAL A 195 12.25 -8.38 -6.04
N ARG A 196 11.28 -8.64 -6.91
CA ARG A 196 10.98 -7.85 -8.10
C ARG A 196 9.48 -7.56 -8.16
N ASP A 197 9.13 -6.31 -8.45
CA ASP A 197 7.76 -5.91 -8.78
C ASP A 197 7.39 -6.46 -10.17
N GLU A 198 6.26 -7.15 -10.27
CA GLU A 198 5.78 -7.74 -11.53
C GLU A 198 4.94 -6.74 -12.33
N SER A 199 5.42 -5.49 -12.44
CA SER A 199 4.70 -4.35 -13.03
C SER A 199 3.33 -4.14 -12.40
N SER A 200 3.30 -4.17 -11.07
CA SER A 200 2.05 -4.12 -10.33
C SER A 200 1.42 -2.72 -10.38
N LEU A 201 0.09 -2.67 -10.27
CA LEU A 201 -0.65 -1.41 -10.37
C LEU A 201 -0.25 -0.43 -9.26
N ASN A 202 -0.24 -0.90 -8.02
CA ASN A 202 0.02 -0.07 -6.85
C ASN A 202 1.51 -0.03 -6.48
N GLY A 203 2.32 -0.95 -7.00
CA GLY A 203 3.76 -1.05 -6.72
C GLY A 203 4.08 -1.80 -5.43
N VAL A 204 5.29 -2.36 -5.40
CA VAL A 204 5.95 -2.82 -4.18
C VAL A 204 6.86 -1.71 -3.66
N TYR A 205 6.75 -1.37 -2.37
CA TYR A 205 7.65 -0.40 -1.75
C TYR A 205 8.46 -1.03 -0.63
N LYS A 206 9.74 -0.66 -0.53
CA LYS A 206 10.62 -1.03 0.58
C LYS A 206 10.67 0.10 1.60
N LYS A 207 10.45 -0.22 2.88
CA LYS A 207 10.57 0.74 3.98
C LYS A 207 12.03 1.15 4.15
N LEU A 208 12.29 2.45 4.28
CA LEU A 208 13.62 2.94 4.63
C LEU A 208 13.92 2.68 6.10
N ARG A 209 15.20 2.48 6.39
CA ARG A 209 15.72 2.52 7.75
C ARG A 209 15.83 3.96 8.22
N ARG A 210 15.62 4.16 9.52
CA ARG A 210 15.72 5.46 10.15
C ARG A 210 17.13 6.03 9.98
N ASP A 211 17.22 7.31 9.62
CA ASP A 211 18.45 8.08 9.49
C ASP A 211 19.46 7.51 8.47
N GLU A 212 19.03 6.56 7.61
CA GLU A 212 19.84 5.97 6.55
C GLU A 212 19.51 6.63 5.19
N PRO A 213 20.46 7.33 4.55
CA PRO A 213 20.23 7.95 3.25
C PRO A 213 20.26 6.89 2.13
N ILE A 214 19.20 6.85 1.34
CA ILE A 214 19.10 5.98 0.16
C ILE A 214 19.15 6.83 -1.10
N ALA A 215 20.09 6.48 -1.99
CA ALA A 215 20.23 7.12 -3.28
C ALA A 215 18.97 6.91 -4.14
N VAL A 216 18.54 7.96 -4.81
CA VAL A 216 17.39 7.97 -5.73
C VAL A 216 17.74 8.70 -7.01
N MET A 217 17.06 8.32 -8.08
CA MET A 217 17.21 8.87 -9.42
C MET A 217 15.96 9.63 -9.85
N ILE A 218 16.11 10.46 -10.88
CA ILE A 218 14.95 11.04 -11.56
C ILE A 218 14.07 9.91 -12.11
N GLY A 219 12.76 10.02 -11.86
CA GLY A 219 11.76 9.01 -12.20
C GLY A 219 11.40 8.11 -11.03
N ASP A 220 12.26 7.99 -10.02
CA ASP A 220 11.98 7.17 -8.83
C ASP A 220 10.80 7.73 -8.05
N VAL A 221 10.12 6.81 -7.36
CA VAL A 221 8.92 7.12 -6.59
C VAL A 221 9.16 6.71 -5.14
N PHE A 222 8.76 7.56 -4.21
CA PHE A 222 8.70 7.24 -2.80
C PHE A 222 7.33 7.58 -2.23
N ARG A 223 7.08 7.12 -1.00
CA ARG A 223 5.81 7.29 -0.30
C ARG A 223 6.06 7.70 1.14
N ILE A 224 5.28 8.67 1.60
CA ILE A 224 5.17 9.10 3.01
C ILE A 224 3.68 9.19 3.34
N GLY A 225 3.23 8.52 4.40
CA GLY A 225 1.79 8.43 4.69
C GLY A 225 0.97 7.91 3.50
N GLN A 226 0.03 8.72 3.02
CA GLN A 226 -0.79 8.48 1.84
C GLN A 226 -0.23 9.15 0.57
N GLU A 227 0.74 10.04 0.72
CA GLU A 227 1.35 10.79 -0.38
C GLU A 227 2.33 9.92 -1.17
N ILE A 228 2.11 9.82 -2.47
CA ILE A 228 3.01 9.16 -3.42
C ILE A 228 3.73 10.25 -4.19
N VAL A 229 5.05 10.27 -4.12
CA VAL A 229 5.89 11.37 -4.60
C VAL A 229 6.90 10.86 -5.62
N ARG A 230 6.99 11.52 -6.77
CA ARG A 230 7.93 11.21 -7.84
C ARG A 230 9.03 12.25 -7.91
N PHE A 231 10.27 11.82 -8.14
CA PHE A 231 11.37 12.69 -8.54
C PHE A 231 11.28 12.98 -10.04
N GLU A 232 11.34 14.25 -10.43
CA GLU A 232 11.26 14.67 -11.82
C GLU A 232 12.39 15.63 -12.17
N ALA A 233 12.89 15.54 -13.39
CA ALA A 233 13.84 16.52 -13.91
C ALA A 233 13.13 17.87 -14.10
N LEU A 234 13.87 18.95 -13.87
CA LEU A 234 13.46 20.26 -14.36
C LEU A 234 13.79 20.34 -15.85
N SER A 235 12.80 20.17 -16.71
CA SER A 235 12.98 20.40 -18.14
C SER A 235 12.85 21.88 -18.46
N ALA A 236 13.76 22.39 -19.28
CA ALA A 236 13.57 23.69 -19.91
C ALA A 236 12.36 23.59 -20.86
N MET A 237 11.45 24.56 -20.79
CA MET A 237 10.36 24.63 -21.74
C MET A 237 10.94 24.87 -23.14
N GLN A 238 10.55 24.00 -24.08
CA GLN A 238 10.91 24.17 -25.48
C GLN A 238 10.25 25.44 -26.03
N ALA A 239 10.93 26.09 -26.98
CA ALA A 239 10.33 27.18 -27.75
C ALA A 239 9.05 26.68 -28.44
N THR A 240 8.07 27.57 -28.63
CA THR A 240 6.88 27.21 -29.43
C THR A 240 7.28 26.97 -30.88
N ALA A 241 6.40 26.33 -31.67
CA ALA A 241 6.64 26.07 -33.09
C ALA A 241 6.97 27.34 -33.89
N ASP A 242 6.46 28.48 -33.45
CA ASP A 242 6.70 29.81 -34.06
C ASP A 242 8.03 30.45 -33.62
N GLY A 243 8.87 29.73 -32.87
CA GLY A 243 10.17 30.21 -32.39
C GLY A 243 10.10 31.15 -31.18
N VAL A 244 8.93 31.31 -30.55
CA VAL A 244 8.79 32.13 -29.34
C VAL A 244 9.37 31.35 -28.16
N GLU A 245 10.45 31.87 -27.59
CA GLU A 245 10.98 31.37 -26.33
C GLU A 245 9.95 31.58 -25.22
N ARG A 246 9.65 30.51 -24.49
CA ARG A 246 8.78 30.64 -23.32
C ARG A 246 9.63 31.11 -22.14
N LEU A 247 9.36 32.32 -21.68
CA LEU A 247 10.02 32.88 -20.52
C LEU A 247 9.47 32.22 -19.23
N GLY A 248 10.38 31.71 -18.41
CA GLY A 248 10.08 31.17 -17.09
C GLY A 248 11.15 31.59 -16.08
N SER A 249 10.92 31.33 -14.80
CA SER A 249 11.92 31.57 -13.78
C SER A 249 13.17 30.72 -14.05
N PRO A 250 14.39 31.28 -13.95
CA PRO A 250 15.61 30.51 -14.13
C PRO A 250 15.64 29.29 -13.20
N SER A 251 16.08 28.14 -13.72
CA SER A 251 16.22 26.89 -12.95
C SER A 251 17.53 26.77 -12.17
N LYS A 252 18.35 27.84 -12.13
CA LYS A 252 19.67 27.83 -11.49
C LYS A 252 19.53 27.58 -9.98
N GLY A 253 20.35 26.66 -9.44
CA GLY A 253 20.35 26.29 -8.03
C GLY A 253 19.34 25.19 -7.66
N TYR A 254 18.64 24.63 -8.64
CA TYR A 254 17.75 23.49 -8.46
C TYR A 254 18.23 22.26 -9.22
N VAL A 255 18.08 21.09 -8.60
CA VAL A 255 18.59 19.80 -9.11
C VAL A 255 17.47 18.92 -9.68
N GLY A 256 16.22 19.32 -9.49
CA GLY A 256 15.03 18.59 -9.91
C GLY A 256 13.78 19.17 -9.25
N ARG A 257 12.69 18.42 -9.29
CA ARG A 257 11.48 18.69 -8.49
C ARG A 257 10.91 17.39 -7.95
N ILE A 258 10.14 17.49 -6.88
CA ILE A 258 9.20 16.45 -6.49
C ILE A 258 7.82 16.76 -7.05
N ALA A 259 7.06 15.74 -7.43
CA ALA A 259 5.68 15.87 -7.90
C ALA A 259 4.79 14.82 -7.22
N LEU A 260 3.62 15.25 -6.73
CA LEU A 260 2.66 14.35 -6.09
C LEU A 260 1.89 13.57 -7.15
N ILE A 261 1.87 12.25 -7.07
CA ILE A 261 1.11 11.38 -7.96
C ILE A 261 -0.32 11.29 -7.42
N ILE A 262 -1.27 11.88 -8.15
CA ILE A 262 -2.71 11.92 -7.79
C ILE A 262 -3.57 10.94 -8.61
N GLY A 263 -2.95 10.30 -9.62
CA GLY A 263 -3.60 9.32 -10.48
C GLY A 263 -2.56 8.58 -11.31
N ARG A 264 -3.02 7.68 -12.20
CA ARG A 264 -2.12 6.81 -12.99
C ARG A 264 -1.09 7.61 -13.80
N ASP A 265 -1.56 8.64 -14.49
CA ASP A 265 -0.76 9.46 -15.41
C ASP A 265 -0.90 10.96 -15.10
N ALA A 266 -1.22 11.27 -13.84
CA ALA A 266 -1.50 12.63 -13.39
C ALA A 266 -0.67 12.98 -12.15
N THR A 267 0.02 14.10 -12.22
CA THR A 267 0.70 14.72 -11.08
C THR A 267 -0.06 15.97 -10.62
N GLY A 268 -0.16 16.14 -9.31
CA GLY A 268 -0.71 17.32 -8.66
C GLY A 268 0.38 18.34 -8.36
N ASN A 269 0.43 18.80 -7.11
CA ASN A 269 1.42 19.78 -6.66
C ASN A 269 2.85 19.30 -6.93
N SER A 270 3.72 20.25 -7.27
CA SER A 270 5.14 19.99 -7.48
C SER A 270 5.99 21.07 -6.82
N PHE A 271 7.16 20.66 -6.32
CA PHE A 271 8.04 21.51 -5.53
C PHE A 271 9.48 21.35 -6.03
N PRO A 272 10.19 22.44 -6.38
CA PRO A 272 11.56 22.34 -6.86
C PRO A 272 12.50 21.92 -5.71
N ILE A 273 13.50 21.11 -6.03
CA ILE A 273 14.50 20.61 -5.08
C ILE A 273 15.75 21.50 -5.24
N PRO A 274 16.06 22.39 -4.28
CA PRO A 274 17.29 23.17 -4.32
C PRO A 274 18.51 22.28 -4.04
N GLU A 275 19.70 22.77 -4.39
CA GLU A 275 20.98 22.08 -4.07
C GLU A 275 21.16 21.85 -2.55
N THR A 276 20.51 22.67 -1.71
CA THR A 276 20.51 22.52 -0.25
C THR A 276 19.61 21.39 0.27
N GLY A 277 18.78 20.79 -0.59
CA GLY A 277 17.80 19.77 -0.22
C GLY A 277 16.45 20.32 0.28
N LEU A 278 15.56 19.41 0.67
CA LEU A 278 14.21 19.69 1.19
C LEU A 278 13.91 18.86 2.43
N HIS A 279 13.16 19.43 3.36
CA HIS A 279 12.51 18.72 4.45
C HIS A 279 11.01 18.60 4.18
N LEU A 280 10.47 17.40 4.36
CA LEU A 280 9.07 17.09 4.15
C LEU A 280 8.44 16.67 5.48
N GLY A 281 7.25 17.18 5.77
CA GLY A 281 6.54 16.84 7.00
C GLY A 281 5.11 17.36 7.02
N ARG A 282 4.37 17.01 8.07
CA ARG A 282 3.00 17.46 8.26
C ARG A 282 2.93 18.87 8.86
N GLU A 283 3.89 19.21 9.72
CA GLU A 283 3.88 20.44 10.53
C GLU A 283 5.15 21.29 10.35
N ARG A 284 6.28 20.65 10.01
CA ARG A 284 7.60 21.27 9.88
C ARG A 284 8.28 20.79 8.60
N GLY A 285 9.06 21.67 8.00
CA GLY A 285 9.82 21.42 6.78
C GLY A 285 9.55 22.48 5.72
N ASP A 286 10.13 22.27 4.55
CA ASP A 286 10.00 23.13 3.38
C ASP A 286 8.71 22.82 2.59
N VAL A 287 8.31 21.53 2.58
CA VAL A 287 7.07 21.06 1.95
C VAL A 287 6.18 20.41 3.00
N LEU A 288 4.96 20.93 3.11
CA LEU A 288 4.01 20.55 4.17
C LEU A 288 2.82 19.75 3.64
N PHE A 289 2.44 18.72 4.40
CA PHE A 289 1.28 17.85 4.14
C PHE A 289 0.31 17.88 5.33
N PRO A 290 -0.34 19.02 5.63
CA PRO A 290 -1.10 19.20 6.87
C PRO A 290 -2.34 18.30 6.98
N GLU A 291 -2.93 17.92 5.84
CA GLU A 291 -4.15 17.12 5.78
C GLU A 291 -3.90 15.60 5.89
N ASP A 292 -2.66 15.14 5.69
CA ASP A 292 -2.34 13.71 5.78
C ASP A 292 -1.86 13.36 7.20
N GLY A 293 -2.79 12.89 8.02
CA GLY A 293 -2.52 12.45 9.39
C GLY A 293 -1.51 11.29 9.52
N TYR A 294 -1.17 10.60 8.42
CA TYR A 294 -0.14 9.57 8.41
C TYR A 294 1.28 10.12 8.19
N VAL A 295 1.41 11.40 7.81
CA VAL A 295 2.70 12.09 7.74
C VAL A 295 3.08 12.61 9.12
N SER A 296 4.35 12.48 9.47
CA SER A 296 4.89 12.91 10.78
C SER A 296 5.21 14.40 10.72
N GLY A 297 5.23 15.08 11.88
CA GLY A 297 5.46 16.53 11.94
C GLY A 297 6.68 16.97 11.13
N LEU A 298 7.80 16.26 11.27
CA LEU A 298 8.92 16.23 10.33
C LEU A 298 9.13 14.75 9.96
N HIS A 299 9.07 14.38 8.69
CA HIS A 299 8.93 12.97 8.29
C HIS A 299 10.17 12.45 7.56
N CYS A 300 10.59 13.13 6.50
CA CYS A 300 11.78 12.77 5.75
C CYS A 300 12.51 14.01 5.24
N ARG A 301 13.73 13.80 4.75
CA ARG A 301 14.48 14.80 4.00
C ARG A 301 14.94 14.25 2.66
N ILE A 302 15.07 15.16 1.70
CA ILE A 302 15.75 14.95 0.43
C ILE A 302 17.04 15.76 0.50
N SER A 303 18.19 15.12 0.31
CA SER A 303 19.48 15.81 0.21
C SER A 303 20.09 15.63 -1.17
N TYR A 304 20.98 16.54 -1.55
CA TYR A 304 21.76 16.48 -2.77
C TYR A 304 23.24 16.60 -2.43
N GLU A 305 24.00 15.54 -2.67
CA GLU A 305 25.41 15.48 -2.34
C GLU A 305 26.18 14.87 -3.49
N ARG A 306 27.27 15.51 -3.92
CA ARG A 306 28.19 15.00 -4.96
C ARG A 306 27.50 14.56 -6.26
N GLY A 307 26.46 15.28 -6.67
CA GLY A 307 25.73 14.96 -7.91
C GLY A 307 24.56 14.00 -7.76
N GLN A 308 24.29 13.51 -6.54
CA GLN A 308 23.33 12.44 -6.29
C GLN A 308 22.24 12.88 -5.30
N LEU A 309 21.00 12.51 -5.59
CA LEU A 309 19.86 12.71 -4.70
C LEU A 309 19.76 11.56 -3.71
N PHE A 310 19.41 11.88 -2.47
CA PHE A 310 19.13 10.91 -1.42
C PHE A 310 17.80 11.24 -0.76
N VAL A 311 17.08 10.21 -0.33
CA VAL A 311 15.95 10.33 0.59
C VAL A 311 16.32 9.67 1.92
N THR A 312 15.99 10.31 3.03
CA THR A 312 16.27 9.81 4.39
C THR A 312 15.02 9.93 5.24
N ASP A 313 14.58 8.83 5.84
CA ASP A 313 13.54 8.85 6.87
C ASP A 313 14.11 9.43 8.18
N LEU A 314 13.42 10.40 8.79
CA LEU A 314 13.89 11.11 9.99
C LEU A 314 13.30 10.54 11.28
N GLY A 315 12.99 9.24 11.30
CA GLY A 315 12.34 8.56 12.42
C GLY A 315 10.84 8.80 12.44
N SER A 316 10.22 8.74 11.26
CA SER A 316 8.78 8.91 11.14
C SER A 316 8.00 7.74 11.76
N SER A 317 6.77 8.00 12.19
CA SER A 317 5.93 6.99 12.86
C SER A 317 5.50 5.87 11.90
N ASN A 318 5.08 6.24 10.69
CA ASN A 318 4.58 5.29 9.69
C ASN A 318 5.67 4.82 8.71
N GLY A 319 6.80 5.53 8.65
CA GLY A 319 7.90 5.23 7.74
C GLY A 319 7.79 5.96 6.40
N THR A 320 8.96 6.19 5.82
CA THR A 320 9.15 6.53 4.41
C THR A 320 9.43 5.24 3.63
N PHE A 321 8.94 5.13 2.40
CA PHE A 321 9.10 3.94 1.55
C PHE A 321 9.55 4.31 0.14
N THR A 322 10.50 3.59 -0.45
CA THR A 322 10.85 3.74 -1.88
C THR A 322 10.20 2.65 -2.72
N ARG A 323 9.68 3.01 -3.90
CA ARG A 323 9.12 2.05 -4.85
C ARG A 323 10.25 1.26 -5.49
N ILE A 324 10.09 -0.06 -5.55
CA ILE A 324 11.05 -0.94 -6.20
C ILE A 324 10.84 -0.87 -7.72
N SER A 325 11.83 -0.34 -8.44
CA SER A 325 11.82 -0.19 -9.91
C SER A 325 12.59 -1.29 -10.65
N SER A 326 13.47 -2.00 -9.94
CA SER A 326 14.26 -3.13 -10.44
C SER A 326 14.42 -4.18 -9.34
N GLU A 327 15.04 -5.32 -9.63
CA GLU A 327 15.25 -6.36 -8.62
C GLU A 327 16.15 -5.87 -7.47
N VAL A 328 15.73 -6.09 -6.22
CA VAL A 328 16.42 -5.60 -5.01
C VAL A 328 16.71 -6.74 -4.04
N ASP A 329 17.93 -6.75 -3.49
CA ASP A 329 18.34 -7.63 -2.39
C ASP A 329 17.55 -7.28 -1.10
N LEU A 330 16.99 -8.31 -0.47
CA LEU A 330 16.32 -8.23 0.82
C LEU A 330 17.17 -8.90 1.90
N ILE A 331 17.13 -8.32 3.09
CA ILE A 331 17.76 -8.85 4.30
C ILE A 331 16.72 -9.06 5.39
N ASP A 332 17.10 -9.84 6.41
CA ASP A 332 16.22 -10.13 7.55
C ASP A 332 15.77 -8.83 8.22
N GLY A 333 14.49 -8.75 8.55
CA GLY A 333 13.86 -7.58 9.15
C GLY A 333 13.46 -6.47 8.17
N ASP A 334 13.79 -6.57 6.87
CA ASP A 334 13.27 -5.62 5.88
C ASP A 334 11.73 -5.62 5.88
N VAL A 335 11.12 -4.47 5.58
CA VAL A 335 9.66 -4.35 5.53
C VAL A 335 9.24 -3.88 4.13
N LEU A 336 8.29 -4.60 3.54
CA LEU A 336 7.69 -4.26 2.26
C LEU A 336 6.24 -3.80 2.45
N LEU A 337 5.86 -2.74 1.76
CA LEU A 337 4.46 -2.36 1.55
C LEU A 337 4.01 -2.94 0.21
N MET A 338 2.97 -3.78 0.27
CA MET A 338 2.31 -4.34 -0.91
C MET A 338 0.80 -4.28 -0.68
N GLY A 339 0.07 -3.71 -1.65
CA GLY A 339 -1.35 -3.42 -1.46
C GLY A 339 -1.57 -2.42 -0.32
N GLN A 340 -2.30 -2.83 0.72
CA GLN A 340 -2.51 -2.00 1.94
C GLN A 340 -1.76 -2.53 3.16
N GLN A 341 -0.93 -3.56 3.01
CA GLN A 341 -0.32 -4.27 4.14
C GLN A 341 1.19 -4.14 4.14
N LEU A 342 1.74 -4.08 5.35
CA LEU A 342 3.17 -4.15 5.60
C LEU A 342 3.56 -5.59 5.88
N PHE A 343 4.64 -6.07 5.26
CA PHE A 343 5.18 -7.40 5.45
C PHE A 343 6.62 -7.30 5.91
N ARG A 344 6.90 -7.76 7.13
CA ARG A 344 8.27 -7.96 7.60
C ARG A 344 8.82 -9.26 7.02
N ILE A 345 10.01 -9.18 6.44
CA ILE A 345 10.74 -10.32 5.93
C ILE A 345 11.49 -10.97 7.08
N ASN A 346 11.26 -12.27 7.30
CA ASN A 346 12.02 -13.08 8.25
C ASN A 346 12.75 -14.18 7.48
N ILE A 347 14.06 -14.23 7.62
CA ILE A 347 14.96 -15.16 6.93
C ILE A 347 15.57 -16.10 7.98
N GLN A 348 15.34 -17.39 7.84
CA GLN A 348 15.92 -18.44 8.68
C GLN A 348 16.83 -19.32 7.83
N ALA A 349 18.05 -19.56 8.30
CA ALA A 349 19.07 -20.38 7.64
C ALA A 349 19.07 -21.82 8.18
#